data_AF-A0A519F6B8-F1
#
_entry.id   AF-A0A519F6B8-F1
#
_cell.length_a   1.000
_cell.length_b   1.000
_cell.length_c   1.000
_cell.angle_alpha   90.00
_cell.angle_beta   90.00
_cell.angle_gamma   90.00
#
_symmetry.space_group_name_H-M   'P 1'
#
loop_
_entity.id
_entity.type
_entity.pdbx_description
1 polymer ?
#
loop_
_entity_poly.entity_id
_entity_poly.type
_entity_poly.pdbx_seq_one_letter_code
_entity_poly.pdbx_strand_id
1 'polypeptide(L)' 'MQLVRGLHNLRPQHRGCVATIGNFDGVHRGHQAILARLRERAVELG' A
#
# COMPACT_ATOMS: atom_id res chain seq x y z
N MET A 1 -4.44 -11.07 0.66
CA MET A 1 -4.81 -9.64 0.52
C MET A 1 -5.82 -9.30 1.61
N GLN A 2 -5.69 -8.15 2.27
CA GLN A 2 -6.63 -7.70 3.29
C GLN A 2 -7.20 -6.35 2.86
N LEU A 3 -8.51 -6.13 3.06
CA LEU A 3 -9.17 -4.87 2.79
C LEU A 3 -9.52 -4.17 4.10
N VAL A 4 -9.09 -2.92 4.26
CA VAL A 4 -9.46 -2.07 5.40
C VAL A 4 -10.26 -0.90 4.85
N ARG A 5 -11.53 -0.79 5.27
CA ARG A 5 -12.42 0.30 4.83
C ARG A 5 -12.59 1.31 5.94
N GLY A 6 -12.12 2.53 5.75
CA GLY A 6 -12.19 3.58 6.76
C GLY A 6 -11.14 3.47 7.86
N LEU A 7 -10.72 4.61 8.40
CA LEU A 7 -9.61 4.71 9.36
C LEU A 7 -9.89 4.02 10.70
N HIS A 8 -11.16 3.95 11.13
CA HIS A 8 -11.56 3.31 12.38
C HIS A 8 -11.31 1.79 12.39
N ASN A 9 -11.11 1.16 11.23
CA ASN A 9 -10.79 -0.27 11.11
C ASN A 9 -9.27 -0.55 11.14
N LEU A 10 -8.44 0.46 11.38
CA LEU A 10 -7.02 0.28 11.60
C LEU A 10 -6.76 -0.36 12.97
N ARG A 11 -5.95 -1.43 12.98
CA ARG A 11 -5.56 -2.20 14.17
C ARG A 11 -4.07 -2.02 14.43
N PRO A 12 -3.56 -2.32 15.64
CA PRO A 12 -2.13 -2.21 15.94
C PRO A 12 -1.23 -2.92 14.93
N GLN A 13 -1.63 -4.09 14.41
CA GLN A 13 -0.86 -4.81 13.39
C GLN A 13 -0.77 -4.12 12.01
N HIS A 14 -1.53 -3.04 11.76
CA HIS A 14 -1.43 -2.26 10.52
C HIS A 14 -0.43 -1.09 10.66
N ARG A 15 0.15 -0.88 11.84
CA ARG A 15 1.16 0.16 12.08
C ARG A 15 2.52 -0.31 11.56
N GLY A 16 3.37 0.65 11.16
CA GLY A 16 4.69 0.34 10.61
C GLY A 16 4.61 -0.22 9.19
N CYS A 17 3.87 0.45 8.29
CA CYS A 17 3.78 0.07 6.90
C CYS A 17 4.25 1.19 5.97
N VAL A 18 4.64 0.82 4.76
CA VAL A 18 4.83 1.77 3.65
C VAL A 18 3.52 1.81 2.84
N ALA A 19 3.01 3.01 2.63
CA ALA A 19 1.75 3.23 1.93
C ALA A 19 1.91 4.13 0.71
N THR A 20 1.09 3.88 -0.32
CA THR A 20 0.87 4.77 -1.45
C THR A 20 -0.60 5.17 -1.48
N ILE A 21 -0.90 6.38 -1.97
CA ILE A 21 -2.26 6.93 -1.98
C ILE A 21 -2.58 7.36 -3.41
N GLY A 22 -3.71 6.90 -3.92
CA GLY A 22 -4.20 7.18 -5.27
C GLY A 22 -5.51 6.43 -5.53
N ASN A 23 -6.20 6.75 -6.63
CA ASN A 23 -7.45 6.06 -6.99
C ASN A 23 -7.21 4.60 -7.40
N PHE A 24 -6.03 4.31 -7.99
CA PHE A 24 -5.62 2.97 -8.46
C PHE A 24 -6.62 2.23 -9.34
N ASP A 25 -7.61 2.92 -9.91
CA ASP A 25 -8.59 2.34 -10.81
C ASP A 25 -7.91 1.82 -12.09
N GLY A 26 -8.29 0.61 -12.50
CA GLY A 26 -7.71 -0.08 -13.66
C GLY A 26 -6.26 -0.58 -13.55
N VAL A 27 -5.50 -0.25 -12.50
CA VAL A 27 -4.12 -0.76 -12.21
C VAL A 27 -3.24 -0.93 -13.47
N HIS A 28 -3.17 0.12 -14.30
CA HIS A 28 -2.37 0.13 -15.53
C HIS A 28 -0.85 0.15 -15.25
N ARG A 29 -0.02 0.16 -16.31
CA ARG A 29 1.45 0.05 -16.20
C ARG A 29 2.07 1.08 -15.25
N GLY A 30 1.60 2.33 -15.29
CA GLY A 30 2.00 3.36 -14.31
C GLY A 30 1.71 2.99 -12.84
N HIS A 31 0.51 2.50 -12.53
CA HIS A 31 0.17 2.01 -11.18
C HIS A 31 1.04 0.80 -10.78
N GLN A 32 1.30 -0.12 -11.71
CA GLN A 32 2.17 -1.27 -11.45
C GLN A 32 3.60 -0.84 -11.07
N ALA A 33 4.14 0.18 -11.74
CA ALA A 33 5.45 0.74 -11.40
C ALA A 33 5.48 1.36 -10.00
N ILE A 34 4.42 2.08 -9.60
CA ILE A 34 4.28 2.64 -8.24
C ILE A 34 4.25 1.51 -7.20
N LEU A 35 3.48 0.45 -7.44
CA LEU A 35 3.39 -0.69 -6.52
C LEU A 35 4.71 -1.47 -6.42
N ALA A 36 5.46 -1.59 -7.52
CA ALA A 36 6.78 -2.22 -7.51
C ALA A 36 7.75 -1.45 -6.60
N ARG A 37 7.84 -0.13 -6.78
CA ARG A 37 8.68 0.73 -5.94
C ARG A 37 8.23 0.76 -4.47
N LEU A 38 6.93 0.71 -4.22
CA LEU A 38 6.39 0.62 -2.86
C LEU A 38 6.88 -0.66 -2.16
N ARG A 39 6.90 -1.78 -2.88
CA ARG A 39 7.37 -3.06 -2.36
C ARG A 39 8.87 -3.05 -2.08
N GLU A 40 9.66 -2.49 -2.98
CA GLU A 40 11.11 -2.30 -2.75
C GLU A 40 11.36 -1.49 -1.48
N ARG A 41 10.65 -0.38 -1.31
CA ARG A 41 10.78 0.47 -0.12
C ARG A 41 10.32 -0.23 1.16
N ALA A 42 9.30 -1.07 1.09
CA ALA A 42 8.88 -1.88 2.24
C ALA A 42 9.99 -2.84 2.68
N VAL A 43 10.63 -3.55 1.74
CA VAL A 43 11.76 -4.44 2.03
C VAL A 43 12.96 -3.69 2.61
N GLU A 44 13.25 -2.49 2.10
CA GLU A 44 14.35 -1.66 2.61
C GLU A 44 14.14 -1.19 4.06
N LEU A 45 12.87 -1.04 4.48
CA LEU A 45 12.51 -0.49 5.79
C LEU A 45 12.09 -1.56 6.82
N GLY A 46 11.77 -2.79 6.42
CA GLY A 46 11.40 -3.89 7.33
C GLY A 46 10.44 -4.92 6.75
#